data_AF-A0AAV4ZYM9-F1
#
_entry.id   AF-A0AAV4ZYM9-F1
#
_cell.length_a   1.000
_cell.length_b   1.000
_cell.length_c   1.000
_cell.angle_alpha   90.00
_cell.angle_beta   90.00
_cell.angle_gamma   90.00
#
_symmetry.space_group_name_H-M   'P 1'
#
loop_
_entity.id
_entity.type
_entity.pdbx_description
1 polymer ?
#
loop_
_entity_poly.entity_id
_entity_poly.type
_entity_poly.pdbx_seq_one_letter_code
_entity_poly.pdbx_strand_id
1 'polypeptide(L)'
;MEDSLTVYDPIAGQTSFYQPRTSDHDSATTDTILYGETTAVHGATFGDFLFYGRTRSSDGKIFLVRRPANPGMDDLGVWVFSGYIYGGCHFVGDWWNTSTTKDAPGGSGWFRLTKAIK
;
A
#
# COMPACT_ATOMS: atom_id res chain seq x y z
N MET A 1 12.70 -20.97 8.42
CA MET A 1 11.36 -20.80 7.84
C MET A 1 11.51 -19.62 6.91
N GLU A 2 11.67 -19.86 5.62
CA GLU A 2 11.96 -18.79 4.64
C GLU A 2 10.70 -17.98 4.38
N ASP A 3 10.78 -16.66 4.61
CA ASP A 3 9.73 -15.68 4.33
C ASP A 3 9.50 -15.62 2.81
N SER A 4 8.62 -16.48 2.30
CA SER A 4 8.20 -16.48 0.89
C SER A 4 6.83 -15.83 0.78
N LEU A 5 6.73 -14.83 -0.09
CA LEU A 5 5.47 -14.15 -0.39
C LEU A 5 4.87 -14.75 -1.66
N THR A 6 3.66 -15.28 -1.55
CA THR A 6 2.91 -15.79 -2.69
C THR A 6 2.16 -14.63 -3.36
N VAL A 7 2.51 -14.31 -4.61
CA VAL A 7 1.95 -13.19 -5.37
C VAL A 7 1.08 -13.73 -6.50
N TYR A 8 -0.20 -13.37 -6.50
CA TYR A 8 -1.12 -13.67 -7.60
C TYR A 8 -1.08 -12.55 -8.64
N ASP A 9 -0.78 -12.91 -9.89
CA ASP A 9 -0.91 -12.03 -11.05
C ASP A 9 -2.29 -12.26 -11.71
N PRO A 10 -3.23 -11.31 -11.59
CA PRO A 10 -4.56 -11.45 -12.18
C PRO A 10 -4.57 -11.29 -13.70
N ILE A 11 -3.53 -10.74 -14.32
CA ILE A 11 -3.42 -10.59 -15.77
C ILE A 11 -2.94 -11.90 -16.37
N ALA A 12 -1.95 -12.54 -15.74
CA ALA A 12 -1.46 -13.85 -16.15
C ALA A 12 -2.33 -15.02 -15.66
N GLY A 13 -3.23 -14.77 -14.69
CA GLY A 13 -4.02 -15.81 -14.04
C GLY A 13 -3.17 -16.81 -13.25
N GLN A 14 -1.98 -16.41 -12.82
CA GLN A 14 -0.98 -17.30 -12.25
C GLN A 14 -0.51 -16.83 -10.87
N THR A 15 -0.29 -17.79 -9.98
CA THR A 15 0.36 -17.57 -8.71
C THR A 15 1.87 -17.80 -8.85
N SER A 16 2.66 -16.82 -8.42
CA SER A 16 4.12 -16.86 -8.41
C SER A 16 4.66 -16.77 -6.99
N PHE A 17 5.77 -17.44 -6.73
CA PHE A 17 6.49 -17.30 -5.46
C PHE A 17 7.48 -16.15 -5.61
N TYR A 18 7.29 -15.09 -4.84
CA TYR A 18 8.27 -14.02 -4.75
C TYR A 18 9.49 -14.54 -3.99
N GLN A 19 10.59 -14.72 -4.71
CA GLN A 19 11.90 -14.92 -4.11
C GLN A 19 12.58 -13.55 -4.00
N PRO A 20 12.91 -13.07 -2.78
CA PRO A 20 13.71 -11.88 -2.62
C PRO A 20 15.06 -12.11 -3.30
N ARG A 21 15.39 -11.31 -4.32
CA ARG A 21 16.66 -11.45 -5.03
C ARG A 21 17.77 -10.89 -4.14
N THR A 22 18.65 -11.74 -3.63
CA THR A 22 19.60 -11.38 -2.56
C THR A 22 20.95 -10.85 -3.03
N SER A 23 21.35 -11.00 -4.30
CA SER A 23 22.55 -10.33 -4.82
C SER A 23 22.70 -10.46 -6.34
N ASP A 24 23.53 -9.56 -6.87
CA ASP A 24 24.18 -9.54 -8.18
C ASP A 24 23.43 -8.93 -9.39
N HIS A 25 23.96 -7.74 -9.69
CA HIS A 25 24.15 -7.07 -10.96
C HIS A 25 22.94 -6.83 -11.87
N ASP A 26 22.58 -5.55 -11.93
CA ASP A 26 22.18 -4.84 -13.16
C ASP A 26 20.83 -5.19 -13.79
N SER A 27 19.84 -5.58 -12.99
CA SER A 27 18.45 -5.24 -13.29
C SER A 27 17.87 -4.46 -12.11
N ALA A 28 17.75 -3.14 -12.29
CA ALA A 28 17.16 -2.26 -11.30
C ALA A 28 15.83 -2.83 -10.81
N THR A 29 15.67 -3.04 -9.50
CA THR A 29 14.39 -3.47 -8.90
C THR A 29 13.28 -2.57 -9.41
N THR A 30 12.43 -3.07 -10.31
CA THR A 30 11.44 -2.20 -10.97
C THR A 30 10.40 -1.70 -9.99
N ASP A 31 9.85 -2.62 -9.17
CA ASP A 31 8.80 -2.36 -8.20
C ASP A 31 9.05 -3.12 -6.89
N THR A 32 8.66 -2.52 -5.76
CA THR A 32 8.57 -3.16 -4.44
C THR A 32 7.10 -3.28 -4.05
N ILE A 33 6.66 -4.49 -3.69
CA ILE A 33 5.30 -4.73 -3.20
C ILE A 33 5.23 -4.38 -1.72
N LEU A 34 4.17 -3.66 -1.34
CA LEU A 34 3.86 -3.34 0.05
C LEU A 34 2.67 -4.18 0.48
N TYR A 35 2.76 -4.78 1.67
CA TYR A 35 1.64 -5.42 2.34
C TYR A 35 1.76 -5.15 3.84
N GLY A 36 0.63 -4.93 4.51
CA GLY A 36 0.61 -4.70 5.94
C GLY A 36 -0.80 -4.60 6.48
N GLU A 37 -0.89 -4.52 7.79
CA GLU A 37 -2.15 -4.38 8.51
C GLU A 37 -2.00 -3.39 9.65
N THR A 38 -3.11 -2.83 10.10
CA THR A 38 -3.11 -2.01 11.30
C THR A 38 -2.70 -2.88 12.49
N THR A 39 -1.72 -2.45 13.27
CA THR A 39 -1.36 -3.12 14.54
C THR A 39 -2.53 -3.05 15.52
N ALA A 40 -2.65 -4.02 16.44
CA ALA A 40 -3.73 -4.05 17.44
C ALA A 40 -3.98 -2.71 18.19
N VAL A 41 -2.91 -2.01 18.60
CA VAL A 41 -3.03 -0.73 19.32
C VAL A 41 -3.68 0.36 18.44
N HIS A 42 -3.22 0.49 17.20
CA HIS A 42 -3.79 1.44 16.25
C HIS A 42 -5.18 1.00 15.77
N GLY A 43 -5.41 -0.31 15.66
CA GLY A 43 -6.68 -0.91 15.26
C GLY A 43 -7.81 -0.55 16.22
N ALA A 44 -7.55 -0.62 17.52
CA ALA A 44 -8.49 -0.22 18.55
C ALA A 44 -8.88 1.27 18.50
N THR A 45 -8.05 2.13 17.90
CA THR A 45 -8.29 3.59 17.87
C THR A 45 -8.85 4.06 16.53
N PHE A 46 -8.36 3.50 15.42
CA PHE A 46 -8.64 3.98 14.07
C PHE A 46 -9.37 2.96 13.19
N GLY A 47 -9.44 1.70 13.63
CA GLY A 47 -9.98 0.59 12.87
C GLY A 47 -8.90 -0.33 12.30
N ASP A 48 -9.25 -1.60 12.17
CA ASP A 48 -8.44 -2.63 11.54
C ASP A 48 -8.54 -2.52 10.02
N PHE A 49 -7.40 -2.27 9.37
CA PHE A 49 -7.28 -2.17 7.93
C PHE A 49 -6.18 -3.07 7.40
N LEU A 50 -6.40 -3.54 6.18
CA LEU A 50 -5.39 -4.17 5.36
C LEU A 50 -4.88 -3.16 4.34
N PHE A 51 -3.57 -3.18 4.15
CA PHE A 51 -2.84 -2.32 3.24
C PHE A 51 -2.12 -3.18 2.21
N TYR A 52 -2.24 -2.83 0.94
CA TYR A 52 -1.45 -3.44 -0.13
C TYR A 52 -1.18 -2.45 -1.24
N GLY A 53 0.00 -2.52 -1.84
CA GLY A 53 0.43 -1.52 -2.79
C GLY A 53 1.74 -1.85 -3.48
N ARG A 54 2.28 -0.87 -4.20
CA ARG A 54 3.62 -0.96 -4.75
C ARG A 54 4.32 0.39 -4.74
N THR A 55 5.64 0.37 -4.66
CA THR A 55 6.50 1.51 -4.95
C THR A 55 7.37 1.20 -6.16
N ARG A 56 7.45 2.12 -7.11
CA ARG A 56 8.36 2.03 -8.25
C ARG A 56 9.72 2.60 -7.87
N SER A 57 10.78 1.82 -7.99
CA SER A 57 12.11 2.25 -7.49
C SER A 57 12.76 3.33 -8.35
N SER A 58 12.37 3.44 -9.63
CA SER A 58 13.00 4.39 -10.55
C SER A 58 12.73 5.86 -10.21
N ASP A 59 11.58 6.16 -9.62
CA ASP A 59 11.17 7.54 -9.28
C ASP A 59 10.44 7.67 -7.94
N GLY A 60 10.31 6.55 -7.20
CA GLY A 60 9.64 6.53 -5.90
C GLY A 60 8.13 6.64 -5.96
N LYS A 61 7.49 6.54 -7.14
CA LYS A 61 6.03 6.59 -7.26
C LYS A 61 5.39 5.44 -6.47
N ILE A 62 4.36 5.75 -5.70
CA ILE A 62 3.65 4.78 -4.86
C ILE A 62 2.15 4.78 -5.14
N PHE A 63 1.58 3.58 -5.12
CA PHE A 63 0.15 3.34 -4.99
C PHE A 63 -0.10 2.42 -3.80
N LEU A 64 -1.04 2.79 -2.94
CA LEU A 64 -1.38 2.01 -1.76
C LEU A 64 -2.90 1.96 -1.60
N VAL A 65 -3.44 0.75 -1.50
CA VAL A 65 -4.84 0.52 -1.18
C VAL A 65 -4.97 0.24 0.31
N ARG A 66 -5.95 0.86 0.95
CA ARG A 66 -6.41 0.59 2.31
C ARG A 66 -7.84 0.09 2.24
N ARG A 67 -8.12 -1.07 2.84
CA ARG A 67 -9.48 -1.61 2.95
C ARG A 67 -9.79 -2.08 4.38
N PRO A 68 -11.06 -2.09 4.80
CA PRO A 68 -11.45 -2.67 6.09
C PRO A 68 -11.02 -4.14 6.17
N ALA A 69 -10.53 -4.56 7.34
CA ALA A 69 -10.10 -5.94 7.56
C ALA A 69 -11.29 -6.89 7.77
N ASN A 70 -12.42 -6.37 8.26
CA ASN A 70 -13.61 -7.13 8.63
C ASN A 70 -14.86 -6.59 7.92
N PRO A 71 -15.82 -7.46 7.53
CA PRO A 71 -17.07 -7.04 6.87
C PRO A 71 -17.93 -6.08 7.71
N GLY A 72 -17.79 -6.10 9.04
CA GLY A 72 -18.51 -5.18 9.93
C GLY A 72 -18.06 -3.73 9.84
N MET A 73 -17.09 -3.41 8.99
CA MET A 73 -16.47 -2.09 8.84
C MET A 73 -16.53 -1.57 7.40
N ASP A 74 -17.40 -2.16 6.57
CA ASP A 74 -17.52 -1.82 5.14
C ASP A 74 -17.90 -0.34 4.91
N ASP A 75 -18.55 0.29 5.89
CA ASP A 75 -18.90 1.71 5.91
C ASP A 75 -17.68 2.65 5.89
N LEU A 76 -16.52 2.18 6.35
CA LEU A 76 -15.26 2.95 6.33
C LEU A 76 -14.62 3.01 4.93
N GLY A 77 -15.08 2.16 4.02
CA GLY A 77 -14.75 2.16 2.59
C GLY A 77 -13.31 1.79 2.25
N VAL A 78 -13.09 1.56 0.96
CA VAL A 78 -11.78 1.36 0.34
C VAL A 78 -11.21 2.71 -0.06
N TRP A 79 -9.94 2.92 0.27
CA TRP A 79 -9.21 4.14 -0.05
C TRP A 79 -7.96 3.82 -0.83
N VAL A 80 -7.65 4.67 -1.80
CA VAL A 80 -6.43 4.58 -2.62
C VAL A 80 -5.59 5.81 -2.36
N PHE A 81 -4.32 5.58 -2.03
CA PHE A 81 -3.28 6.59 -2.02
C PHE A 81 -2.51 6.55 -3.32
N SER A 82 -2.26 7.73 -3.90
CA SER A 82 -1.33 7.91 -5.00
C SER A 82 -0.36 9.02 -4.66
N GLY A 83 0.94 8.76 -4.83
CA GLY A 83 1.95 9.72 -4.41
C GLY A 83 3.37 9.28 -4.72
N TYR A 84 4.29 9.82 -3.93
CA TYR A 84 5.72 9.60 -4.08
C TYR A 84 6.40 9.40 -2.72
N ILE A 85 7.40 8.53 -2.72
CA ILE A 85 8.44 8.46 -1.70
C ILE A 85 9.68 9.14 -2.28
N TYR A 86 10.10 10.27 -1.70
CA TYR A 86 11.27 11.00 -2.17
C TYR A 86 12.27 11.27 -1.05
N GLY A 87 13.55 11.37 -1.41
CA GLY A 87 14.65 11.62 -0.47
C GLY A 87 14.85 10.52 0.59
N GLY A 88 14.23 9.35 0.42
CA GLY A 88 14.28 8.25 1.39
C GLY A 88 13.57 8.51 2.72
N CYS A 89 12.93 9.67 2.88
CA CYS A 89 12.38 10.11 4.16
C CYS A 89 11.01 10.80 4.07
N HIS A 90 10.52 11.13 2.88
CA HIS A 90 9.24 11.79 2.70
C HIS A 90 8.26 10.89 1.95
N PHE A 91 7.04 10.81 2.46
CA PHE A 91 5.91 10.11 1.85
C PHE A 91 4.81 11.14 1.65
N VAL A 92 4.51 11.47 0.39
CA VAL A 92 3.58 12.55 0.03
C VAL A 92 2.64 12.14 -1.07
N GLY A 93 1.39 12.62 -1.02
CA GLY A 93 0.40 12.34 -2.04
C GLY A 93 -1.01 12.58 -1.56
N ASP A 94 -1.94 11.90 -2.20
CA ASP A 94 -3.36 12.10 -2.01
C ASP A 94 -4.07 10.79 -1.70
N TRP A 95 -4.97 10.84 -0.73
CA TRP A 95 -5.95 9.78 -0.48
C TRP A 95 -7.24 10.07 -1.22
N TRP A 96 -7.87 9.02 -1.74
CA TRP A 96 -9.15 9.08 -2.44
C TRP A 96 -10.01 7.90 -2.02
N ASN A 97 -11.25 8.15 -1.63
CA ASN A 97 -12.24 7.12 -1.35
C ASN A 97 -12.82 6.55 -2.66
N THR A 98 -12.85 5.23 -2.80
CA THR A 98 -13.40 4.54 -3.98
C THR A 98 -14.74 3.84 -3.72
N SER A 99 -15.22 3.88 -2.48
CA SER A 99 -16.45 3.22 -2.02
C SER A 99 -17.65 4.16 -1.88
N THR A 100 -17.51 5.42 -2.27
CA THR A 100 -18.64 6.35 -2.30
C THR A 100 -19.70 5.92 -3.30
N THR A 101 -20.97 5.98 -2.89
CA THR A 101 -22.12 5.82 -3.77
C THR A 101 -22.11 6.90 -4.85
N LYS A 102 -22.75 6.62 -6.00
CA LYS A 102 -22.76 7.48 -7.20
C LYS A 102 -23.15 8.94 -6.91
N ASP A 103 -23.90 9.18 -5.83
CA ASP A 103 -24.50 10.46 -5.49
C ASP A 103 -23.85 11.17 -4.28
N ALA A 104 -22.75 10.62 -3.74
CA ALA A 104 -22.01 11.22 -2.63
C ALA A 104 -20.62 11.69 -3.09
N PRO A 105 -20.17 12.92 -2.73
CA PRO A 105 -18.82 13.35 -3.04
C PRO A 105 -17.81 12.45 -2.31
N GLY A 106 -16.94 11.81 -3.09
CA GLY A 106 -15.84 10.99 -2.57
C GLY A 106 -14.91 11.82 -1.69
N GLY A 107 -14.61 11.31 -0.50
CA GLY A 107 -13.60 11.91 0.37
C GLY A 107 -12.23 11.87 -0.28
N SER A 108 -11.51 12.99 -0.24
CA SER A 108 -10.11 13.07 -0.66
C SER A 108 -9.31 14.00 0.25
N GLY A 109 -7.99 13.88 0.23
CA GLY A 109 -7.14 14.79 0.98
C GLY A 109 -5.65 14.55 0.81
N TRP A 110 -4.89 15.65 0.89
CA TRP A 110 -3.43 15.64 0.89
C TRP A 110 -2.89 14.97 2.15
N PHE A 111 -1.84 14.19 1.97
CA PHE A 111 -1.12 13.51 3.04
C PHE A 111 0.37 13.73 2.89
N ARG A 112 1.03 13.98 4.03
CA ARG A 112 2.48 14.08 4.13
C ARG A 112 2.95 13.45 5.44
N LEU A 113 3.89 12.53 5.32
CA LEU A 113 4.64 11.96 6.43
C LEU A 113 6.13 12.15 6.17
N THR A 114 6.89 12.49 7.22
CA THR A 114 8.35 12.56 7.16
C THR A 114 8.93 11.67 8.25
N LYS A 115 9.88 10.81 7.87
CA LYS A 115 10.60 9.96 8.81
C LYS A 115 11.47 10.84 9.72
N ALA A 116 11.25 10.77 11.02
CA ALA A 116 12.14 11.39 11.99
C ALA A 116 13.48 10.63 12.01
N ILE A 117 14.58 11.36 11.87
CA ILE A 117 15.93 10.82 12.08
C ILE A 117 16.22 11.00 13.57
N LYS A 118 16.46 9.88 14.27
CA LYS A 118 16.98 9.87 15.63
C LYS A 118 18.48 9.61 15.60
#